data_AF-A0A7W8QTL1-F1
#
_entry.id   AF-A0A7W8QTL1-F1
#
_cell.length_a   1.000
_cell.length_b   1.000
_cell.length_c   1.000
_cell.angle_alpha   90.00
_cell.angle_beta   90.00
_cell.angle_gamma   90.00
#
_symmetry.space_group_name_H-M   'P 1'
#
loop_
_entity.id
_entity.type
_entity.pdbx_description
1 polymer ?
#
loop_
_entity_poly.entity_id
_entity_poly.type
_entity_poly.pdbx_seq_one_letter_code
_entity_poly.pdbx_strand_id
1 'polypeptide(L)'
;MALVIEARLLQGRYDAADRSGRRGEWPPHPARLFCALVAAAESRGEREALRWLENQGPPQVWACEEYHQTRSTGYVVTNKTSLKGGSQHWPGRTTTERTRAGSLPACEVFAVVWPQARAGADTVQVLADLAWKVPYLGRSSSPVALRAHTALKMDSQWQVWRPARLDAVGAGQLRAPYPGYLDALDDAFERGERADAVARSYGYLPDTPAAEAAPAGAGAVGGGFRQMLVLAPRPGTHRPEGSQLLRVTQALRGAVLSRLDQDAAPQISGHAGDGQFHLGFWGLPDVGHAHARGHLLGAALAVPADLEPAALAQLHRLTAEPLRLVMGRGGVWELEHEPWPSSPRRLVPEAWSAGAAGSRWWVSATPVMLDRHPRPNRDVAPMVADSLERAGYPRPVQVETSTAPMLPGALHRPAPGTYPPNRPRRKLIHARICFAEPVRGPVAAGSLRYLGLGLFTPEHMREEGP
;
A
#
# COMPACT_ATOMS: atom_id res chain seq x y z
N MET A 1 -19.24 -10.19 22.24
CA MET A 1 -20.12 -9.12 21.70
C MET A 1 -19.26 -8.16 20.91
N ALA A 2 -19.80 -7.55 19.85
CA ALA A 2 -19.10 -6.53 19.09
C ALA A 2 -18.54 -5.43 20.02
N LEU A 3 -17.48 -4.74 19.58
CA LEU A 3 -16.98 -3.56 20.27
C LEU A 3 -17.22 -2.33 19.40
N VAL A 4 -17.77 -1.29 20.00
CA VAL A 4 -18.03 0.01 19.39
C VAL A 4 -17.33 1.06 20.23
N ILE A 5 -16.57 1.93 19.58
CA ILE A 5 -16.08 3.17 20.20
C ILE A 5 -16.68 4.34 19.41
N GLU A 6 -17.65 5.00 20.02
CA GLU A 6 -18.26 6.23 19.50
C GLU A 6 -17.41 7.43 19.87
N ALA A 7 -17.29 8.38 18.94
CA ALA A 7 -16.56 9.62 19.12
C ALA A 7 -17.47 10.79 18.74
N ARG A 8 -17.67 11.70 19.70
CA ARG A 8 -18.35 12.99 19.49
C ARG A 8 -17.33 14.12 19.41
N LEU A 9 -17.26 14.77 18.26
CA LEU A 9 -16.49 15.99 18.03
C LEU A 9 -17.21 17.17 18.70
N LEU A 10 -16.68 17.68 19.81
CA LEU A 10 -17.37 18.69 20.62
C LEU A 10 -17.52 20.06 19.94
N GLN A 11 -16.80 20.27 18.83
CA GLN A 11 -16.83 21.50 18.02
C GLN A 11 -17.24 21.24 16.56
N GLY A 12 -17.75 20.04 16.24
CA GLY A 12 -18.10 19.67 14.86
C GLY A 12 -16.92 19.69 13.88
N ARG A 13 -15.67 19.67 14.38
CA ARG A 13 -14.45 19.78 13.58
C ARG A 13 -13.47 18.68 13.94
N TYR A 14 -12.79 18.16 12.92
CA TYR A 14 -11.80 17.10 13.05
C TYR A 14 -10.43 17.56 12.54
N ASP A 15 -9.54 17.92 13.46
CA ASP A 15 -8.20 18.43 13.12
C ASP A 15 -7.15 17.32 13.00
N ALA A 16 -7.34 16.44 12.02
CA ALA A 16 -6.32 15.50 11.59
C ALA A 16 -5.95 15.77 10.14
N ALA A 17 -4.68 15.60 9.80
CA ALA A 17 -4.19 15.76 8.43
C ALA A 17 -3.30 14.60 8.02
N ASP A 18 -3.36 14.31 6.73
CA ASP A 18 -2.62 13.25 6.05
C ASP A 18 -1.10 13.35 6.28
N ARG A 19 -0.34 12.35 5.82
CA ARG A 19 1.12 12.34 5.99
C ARG A 19 1.80 13.58 5.39
N SER A 20 1.23 14.17 4.33
CA SER A 20 1.75 15.40 3.74
C SER A 20 1.46 16.66 4.57
N GLY A 21 0.49 16.59 5.48
CA GLY A 21 0.00 17.71 6.27
C GLY A 21 -0.82 18.72 5.47
N ARG A 22 -1.12 18.44 4.19
CA ARG A 22 -1.76 19.38 3.27
C ARG A 22 -3.27 19.21 3.21
N ARG A 23 -3.78 18.02 3.55
CA ARG A 23 -5.20 17.68 3.44
C ARG A 23 -5.74 17.12 4.76
N GLY A 24 -6.94 17.54 5.13
CA GLY A 24 -7.68 16.99 6.26
C GLY A 24 -8.04 15.53 6.02
N GLU A 25 -7.89 14.71 7.06
CA GLU A 25 -8.30 13.30 7.05
C GLU A 25 -9.81 13.20 7.24
N TRP A 26 -10.50 12.54 6.31
CA TRP A 26 -11.88 12.07 6.49
C TRP A 26 -12.17 10.97 5.46
N PRO A 27 -12.86 9.86 5.82
CA PRO A 27 -13.35 9.50 7.16
C PRO A 27 -12.22 9.33 8.20
N PRO A 28 -12.53 9.33 9.51
CA PRO A 28 -11.51 9.32 10.56
C PRO A 28 -10.71 8.01 10.56
N HIS A 29 -9.38 8.12 10.64
CA HIS A 29 -8.50 6.94 10.63
C HIS A 29 -8.54 6.24 11.99
N PRO A 30 -8.88 4.93 12.09
CA PRO A 30 -8.90 4.20 13.36
C PRO A 30 -7.57 4.24 14.16
N ALA A 31 -6.42 4.37 13.48
CA ALA A 31 -5.14 4.53 14.15
C ALA A 31 -5.07 5.83 14.97
N ARG A 32 -5.78 6.91 14.60
CA ARG A 32 -5.86 8.14 15.40
C ARG A 32 -6.54 7.87 16.73
N LEU A 33 -7.63 7.09 16.70
CA LEU A 33 -8.36 6.69 17.90
C LEU A 33 -7.47 5.82 18.79
N PHE A 34 -6.81 4.82 18.21
CA PHE A 34 -5.88 3.97 18.95
C PHE A 34 -4.76 4.79 19.61
N CYS A 35 -4.07 5.67 18.86
CA CYS A 35 -3.04 6.54 19.43
C CYS A 35 -3.55 7.45 20.55
N ALA A 36 -4.79 7.94 20.44
CA ALA A 36 -5.38 8.79 21.48
C ALA A 36 -5.66 7.99 22.77
N LEU A 37 -6.11 6.74 22.66
CA LEU A 37 -6.26 5.84 23.79
C LEU A 37 -4.90 5.48 24.41
N VAL A 38 -3.88 5.19 23.58
CA VAL A 38 -2.50 4.94 24.06
C VAL A 38 -1.95 6.13 24.83
N ALA A 39 -2.17 7.35 24.33
CA ALA A 39 -1.72 8.57 24.99
C ALA A 39 -2.43 8.87 26.33
N ALA A 40 -3.60 8.28 26.56
CA ALA A 40 -4.37 8.41 27.80
C ALA A 40 -4.18 7.22 28.76
N ALA A 41 -3.47 6.16 28.34
CA ALA A 41 -3.27 4.95 29.14
C ALA A 41 -2.12 5.12 30.13
N GLU A 42 -2.38 4.81 31.40
CA GLU A 42 -1.41 4.99 32.50
C GLU A 42 -1.13 3.67 33.22
N SER A 43 -2.10 2.74 33.22
CA SER A 43 -2.05 1.50 33.97
C SER A 43 -1.70 0.29 33.09
N ARG A 44 -1.20 -0.77 33.75
CA ARG A 44 -0.95 -2.06 33.08
C ARG A 44 -2.23 -2.67 32.49
N GLY A 45 -3.37 -2.57 33.19
CA GLY A 45 -4.65 -3.12 32.72
C GLY A 45 -5.17 -2.44 31.45
N GLU A 46 -5.00 -1.12 31.34
CA GLU A 46 -5.33 -0.37 30.11
C GLU A 46 -4.45 -0.79 28.94
N ARG A 47 -3.14 -0.97 29.19
CA ARG A 47 -2.22 -1.45 28.17
C ARG A 47 -2.52 -2.88 27.72
N GLU A 48 -2.93 -3.77 28.62
CA GLU A 48 -3.40 -5.12 28.29
C GLU A 48 -4.69 -5.08 27.45
N ALA A 49 -5.63 -4.19 27.76
CA ALA A 49 -6.83 -3.97 26.95
C ALA A 49 -6.51 -3.42 25.55
N LEU A 50 -5.52 -2.53 25.43
CA LEU A 50 -5.02 -2.03 24.13
C LEU A 50 -4.35 -3.12 23.31
N ARG A 51 -3.55 -3.99 23.95
CA ARG A 51 -2.97 -5.20 23.31
C ARG A 51 -4.05 -6.15 22.82
N TRP A 52 -5.13 -6.31 23.58
CA TRP A 52 -6.28 -7.07 23.10
C TRP A 52 -6.95 -6.38 21.90
N LEU A 53 -7.12 -5.06 21.94
CA LEU A 53 -7.80 -4.28 20.90
C LEU A 53 -7.08 -4.32 19.55
N GLU A 54 -5.75 -4.17 19.53
CA GLU A 54 -4.97 -4.22 18.28
C GLU A 54 -5.00 -5.58 17.58
N ASN A 55 -5.36 -6.65 18.32
CA ASN A 55 -5.51 -8.00 17.80
C ASN A 55 -6.90 -8.28 17.21
N GLN A 56 -7.84 -7.32 17.23
CA GLN A 56 -9.19 -7.52 16.68
C GLN A 56 -9.29 -7.30 15.16
N GLY A 57 -8.15 -7.02 14.51
CA GLY A 57 -8.08 -6.66 13.10
C GLY A 57 -8.58 -5.24 12.82
N PRO A 58 -8.54 -4.81 11.54
CA PRO A 58 -8.99 -3.47 11.15
C PRO A 58 -10.50 -3.30 11.39
N PRO A 59 -10.95 -2.24 12.07
CA PRO A 59 -12.36 -2.01 12.34
C PRO A 59 -13.10 -1.47 11.12
N GLN A 60 -14.42 -1.50 11.15
CA GLN A 60 -15.25 -0.63 10.32
C GLN A 60 -15.20 0.80 10.84
N VAL A 61 -15.40 1.77 9.95
CA VAL A 61 -15.61 3.17 10.31
C VAL A 61 -17.04 3.53 9.91
N TRP A 62 -17.82 4.09 10.82
CA TRP A 62 -19.18 4.56 10.57
C TRP A 62 -19.20 6.07 10.79
N ALA A 63 -19.45 6.84 9.75
CA ALA A 63 -19.34 8.31 9.73
C ALA A 63 -20.11 8.85 8.53
N CYS A 64 -20.35 10.15 8.45
CA CYS A 64 -20.96 10.78 7.28
C CYS A 64 -19.98 10.86 6.11
N GLU A 65 -20.47 10.69 4.89
CA GLU A 65 -19.67 10.83 3.68
C GLU A 65 -19.35 12.31 3.38
N GLU A 66 -20.30 13.19 3.64
CA GLU A 66 -20.19 14.62 3.38
C GLU A 66 -19.29 15.33 4.41
N TYR A 67 -18.31 16.09 3.91
CA TYR A 67 -17.43 16.92 4.71
C TYR A 67 -16.74 18.01 3.87
N HIS A 68 -16.29 19.07 4.55
CA HIS A 68 -15.48 20.12 3.93
C HIS A 68 -14.04 20.09 4.42
N GLN A 69 -13.12 20.37 3.50
CA GLN A 69 -11.70 20.55 3.82
C GLN A 69 -11.49 21.94 4.42
N THR A 70 -10.69 22.02 5.48
CA THR A 70 -10.31 23.30 6.09
C THR A 70 -8.80 23.44 6.14
N ARG A 71 -8.33 24.68 5.99
CA ARG A 71 -6.93 25.05 6.17
C ARG A 71 -6.87 26.36 6.93
N SER A 72 -6.11 26.36 8.02
CA SER A 72 -5.80 27.59 8.77
C SER A 72 -4.30 27.80 8.79
N THR A 73 -3.87 29.03 8.54
CA THR A 73 -2.47 29.42 8.62
C THR A 73 -2.32 30.42 9.76
N GLY A 74 -1.34 30.17 10.63
CA GLY A 74 -1.03 31.06 11.74
C GLY A 74 0.44 30.98 12.12
N TYR A 75 0.92 32.00 12.82
CA TYR A 75 2.29 32.03 13.32
C TYR A 75 2.36 31.36 14.69
N VAL A 76 3.25 30.38 14.83
CA VAL A 76 3.57 29.76 16.13
C VAL A 76 4.91 30.26 16.63
N VAL A 77 4.98 30.54 17.92
CA VAL A 77 6.24 30.88 18.59
C VAL A 77 7.13 29.64 18.60
N THR A 78 8.41 29.82 18.25
CA THR A 78 9.39 28.75 18.30
C THR A 78 10.32 28.90 19.50
N ASN A 79 10.98 27.82 19.88
CA ASN A 79 12.00 27.86 20.92
C ASN A 79 13.28 28.59 20.49
N LYS A 80 13.42 29.04 19.24
CA LYS A 80 14.58 29.82 18.78
C LYS A 80 14.46 31.28 19.22
N THR A 81 15.53 31.81 19.78
CA THR A 81 15.65 33.23 20.15
C THR A 81 16.33 34.05 19.05
N SER A 82 15.98 35.33 18.96
CA SER A 82 16.59 36.29 18.03
C SER A 82 16.52 37.69 18.64
N LEU A 83 17.61 38.45 18.51
CA LEU A 83 17.67 39.87 18.92
C LEU A 83 16.65 40.73 18.16
N LYS A 84 16.32 40.36 16.91
CA LYS A 84 15.27 41.04 16.13
C LYS A 84 13.85 40.67 16.59
N GLY A 85 13.70 39.69 17.48
CA GLY A 85 12.40 39.17 17.90
C GLY A 85 11.67 38.43 16.76
N GLY A 86 10.35 38.33 16.89
CA GLY A 86 9.46 37.68 15.92
C GLY A 86 8.07 37.38 16.48
N SER A 87 7.94 37.27 17.80
CA SER A 87 6.66 37.21 18.52
C SER A 87 6.42 38.53 19.27
N GLN A 88 5.23 39.12 19.09
CA GLN A 88 4.80 40.28 19.89
C GLN A 88 4.48 39.91 21.35
N HIS A 89 4.08 38.66 21.60
CA HIS A 89 3.70 38.18 22.93
C HIS A 89 4.88 37.59 23.71
N TRP A 90 5.94 37.19 23.00
CA TRP A 90 7.12 36.55 23.60
C TRP A 90 8.39 37.26 23.11
N PRO A 91 8.76 38.39 23.72
CA PRO A 91 9.93 39.17 23.32
C PRO A 91 11.19 38.31 23.19
N GLY A 92 11.96 38.53 22.13
CA GLY A 92 13.17 37.77 21.84
C GLY A 92 12.97 36.36 21.29
N ARG A 93 11.74 35.84 21.19
CA ARG A 93 11.42 34.59 20.49
C ARG A 93 11.04 34.85 19.04
N THR A 94 11.41 33.92 18.17
CA THR A 94 11.02 33.93 16.76
C THR A 94 9.66 33.27 16.56
N THR A 95 8.95 33.63 15.50
CA THR A 95 7.75 32.91 15.05
C THR A 95 8.04 32.18 13.75
N THR A 96 7.25 31.15 13.48
CA THR A 96 7.25 30.48 12.18
C THR A 96 5.81 30.27 11.74
N GLU A 97 5.56 30.48 10.46
CA GLU A 97 4.26 30.23 9.87
C GLU A 97 3.96 28.73 9.88
N ARG A 98 2.74 28.35 10.27
CA ARG A 98 2.25 26.97 10.25
C ARG A 98 0.87 26.95 9.63
N THR A 99 0.75 26.22 8.53
CA THR A 99 -0.54 25.84 7.96
C THR A 99 -0.99 24.50 8.55
N ARG A 100 -2.25 24.41 8.96
CA ARG A 100 -2.89 23.23 9.53
C ARG A 100 -4.11 22.89 8.69
N ALA A 101 -4.17 21.65 8.20
CA ALA A 101 -5.35 21.12 7.53
C ALA A 101 -6.25 20.34 8.51
N GLY A 102 -7.55 20.31 8.24
CA GLY A 102 -8.55 19.56 9.01
C GLY A 102 -9.82 19.33 8.18
N SER A 103 -10.80 18.68 8.78
CA SER A 103 -12.07 18.32 8.15
C SER A 103 -13.25 18.87 8.97
N LEU A 104 -14.28 19.37 8.30
CA LEU A 104 -15.58 19.74 8.86
C LEU A 104 -16.62 18.73 8.36
N PRO A 105 -16.83 17.63 9.09
CA PRO A 105 -17.83 16.64 8.71
C PRO A 105 -19.26 17.16 8.90
N ALA A 106 -20.21 16.69 8.09
CA ALA A 106 -21.63 17.00 8.25
C ALA A 106 -22.24 16.42 9.53
N CYS A 107 -21.56 15.47 10.17
CA CYS A 107 -21.95 14.78 11.39
C CYS A 107 -20.95 15.05 12.52
N GLU A 108 -21.45 15.31 13.73
CA GLU A 108 -20.61 15.51 14.92
C GLU A 108 -20.17 14.21 15.57
N VAL A 109 -20.85 13.11 15.26
CA VAL A 109 -20.61 11.79 15.86
C VAL A 109 -20.23 10.80 14.76
N PHE A 110 -19.24 9.97 15.04
CA PHE A 110 -18.87 8.82 14.24
C PHE A 110 -18.51 7.65 15.17
N ALA A 111 -18.41 6.45 14.62
CA ALA A 111 -18.03 5.26 15.37
C ALA A 111 -16.92 4.45 14.68
N VAL A 112 -16.08 3.83 15.49
CA VAL A 112 -15.13 2.80 15.07
C VAL A 112 -15.61 1.47 15.63
N VAL A 113 -15.86 0.50 14.76
CA VAL A 113 -16.63 -0.70 15.09
C VAL A 113 -15.87 -1.97 14.76
N TRP A 114 -15.71 -2.84 15.74
CA TRP A 114 -15.26 -4.22 15.57
C TRP A 114 -16.45 -5.17 15.69
N PRO A 115 -17.16 -5.46 14.58
CA PRO A 115 -18.41 -6.21 14.62
C PRO A 115 -18.23 -7.66 15.07
N GLN A 116 -17.05 -8.23 14.78
CA GLN A 116 -16.70 -9.62 15.11
C GLN A 116 -15.86 -9.74 16.38
N ALA A 117 -15.59 -8.63 17.08
CA ALA A 117 -14.89 -8.70 18.35
C ALA A 117 -15.70 -9.56 19.34
N ARG A 118 -14.98 -10.30 20.17
CA ARG A 118 -15.54 -11.06 21.30
C ARG A 118 -14.97 -10.51 22.60
N ALA A 119 -15.21 -9.23 22.86
CA ALA A 119 -14.76 -8.58 24.09
C ALA A 119 -15.43 -9.19 25.32
N GLY A 120 -14.64 -9.49 26.35
CA GLY A 120 -15.15 -9.78 27.70
C GLY A 120 -15.65 -8.49 28.37
N ALA A 121 -16.56 -8.61 29.33
CA ALA A 121 -17.14 -7.44 30.01
C ALA A 121 -16.08 -6.54 30.65
N ASP A 122 -15.07 -7.15 31.29
CA ASP A 122 -13.97 -6.43 31.93
C ASP A 122 -13.15 -5.62 30.91
N THR A 123 -12.85 -6.20 29.74
CA THR A 123 -12.12 -5.49 28.68
C THR A 123 -12.92 -4.31 28.14
N VAL A 124 -14.25 -4.46 27.98
CA VAL A 124 -15.12 -3.36 27.55
C VAL A 124 -15.12 -2.24 28.59
N GLN A 125 -15.20 -2.58 29.88
CA GLN A 125 -15.19 -1.59 30.96
C GLN A 125 -13.87 -0.82 31.00
N VAL A 126 -12.73 -1.51 30.93
CA VAL A 126 -11.40 -0.87 30.89
C VAL A 126 -11.28 0.06 29.66
N LEU A 127 -11.75 -0.38 28.49
CA LEU A 127 -11.74 0.45 27.29
C LEU A 127 -12.70 1.65 27.40
N ALA A 128 -13.82 1.52 28.11
CA ALA A 128 -14.77 2.61 28.36
C ALA A 128 -14.16 3.67 29.30
N ASP A 129 -13.53 3.22 30.39
CA ASP A 129 -12.85 4.10 31.34
C ASP A 129 -11.67 4.82 30.68
N LEU A 130 -10.92 4.11 29.84
CA LEU A 130 -9.82 4.69 29.06
C LEU A 130 -10.34 5.69 28.02
N ALA A 131 -11.41 5.34 27.28
CA ALA A 131 -12.03 6.23 26.30
C ALA A 131 -12.48 7.55 26.94
N TRP A 132 -13.04 7.49 28.14
CA TRP A 132 -13.47 8.67 28.90
C TRP A 132 -12.33 9.66 29.21
N LYS A 133 -11.09 9.18 29.34
CA LYS A 133 -9.91 10.01 29.64
C LYS A 133 -9.39 10.78 28.43
N VAL A 134 -9.78 10.42 27.20
CA VAL A 134 -9.22 11.01 25.98
C VAL A 134 -9.73 12.43 25.77
N PRO A 135 -8.86 13.47 25.81
CA PRO A 135 -9.31 14.86 25.74
C PRO A 135 -9.51 15.38 24.31
N TYR A 136 -8.83 14.81 23.33
CA TYR A 136 -8.89 15.22 21.93
C TYR A 136 -8.53 14.08 20.99
N LEU A 137 -8.91 14.22 19.71
CA LEU A 137 -8.55 13.28 18.67
C LEU A 137 -7.83 13.98 17.51
N GLY A 138 -6.65 13.47 17.12
CA GLY A 138 -5.83 14.07 16.08
C GLY A 138 -4.92 15.18 16.61
N ARG A 139 -5.46 16.38 16.81
CA ARG A 139 -4.75 17.53 17.42
C ARG A 139 -5.51 18.04 18.63
N SER A 140 -4.81 18.73 19.53
CA SER A 140 -5.39 19.33 20.74
C SER A 140 -6.50 20.36 20.46
N SER A 141 -6.59 20.87 19.24
CA SER A 141 -7.66 21.76 18.79
C SER A 141 -8.95 21.04 18.33
N SER A 142 -9.00 19.71 18.44
CA SER A 142 -10.15 18.86 18.10
C SER A 142 -10.62 18.09 19.34
N PRO A 143 -11.24 18.77 20.33
CA PRO A 143 -11.72 18.13 21.54
C PRO A 143 -12.80 17.09 21.24
N VAL A 144 -12.75 15.97 21.95
CA VAL A 144 -13.60 14.80 21.68
C VAL A 144 -14.16 14.24 22.99
N ALA A 145 -15.35 13.66 22.93
CA ALA A 145 -15.84 12.74 23.95
C ALA A 145 -15.95 11.34 23.34
N LEU A 146 -15.34 10.34 23.97
CA LEU A 146 -15.38 8.97 23.51
C LEU A 146 -16.21 8.08 24.44
N ARG A 147 -16.86 7.07 23.88
CA ARG A 147 -17.59 6.05 24.63
C ARG A 147 -17.37 4.67 24.02
N ALA A 148 -16.92 3.71 24.82
CA ALA A 148 -16.84 2.31 24.40
C ALA A 148 -18.06 1.51 24.90
N HIS A 149 -18.66 0.69 24.05
CA HIS A 149 -19.79 -0.19 24.38
C HIS A 149 -19.92 -1.33 23.36
N THR A 150 -20.95 -2.17 23.52
CA THR A 150 -21.20 -3.33 22.66
C THR A 150 -22.43 -3.22 21.75
N ALA A 151 -23.26 -2.19 21.97
CA ALA A 151 -24.47 -1.97 21.18
C ALA A 151 -24.15 -1.45 19.77
N LEU A 152 -24.56 -2.20 18.73
CA LEU A 152 -24.50 -1.78 17.34
C LEU A 152 -25.76 -0.97 17.02
N LYS A 153 -25.64 0.36 16.97
CA LYS A 153 -26.72 1.27 16.56
C LYS A 153 -26.24 2.12 15.39
N MET A 154 -26.85 1.93 14.22
CA MET A 154 -26.53 2.73 13.04
C MET A 154 -27.29 4.05 13.08
N ASP A 155 -26.62 5.15 12.75
CA ASP A 155 -27.26 6.43 12.46
C ASP A 155 -27.57 6.53 10.96
N SER A 156 -28.72 7.10 10.62
CA SER A 156 -29.12 7.36 9.23
C SER A 156 -28.15 8.27 8.46
N GLN A 157 -27.36 9.09 9.17
CA GLN A 157 -26.36 9.97 8.56
C GLN A 157 -25.02 9.26 8.27
N TRP A 158 -24.87 8.00 8.69
CA TRP A 158 -23.60 7.28 8.55
C TRP A 158 -23.56 6.38 7.33
N GLN A 159 -22.48 6.57 6.56
CA GLN A 159 -21.95 5.58 5.65
C GLN A 159 -21.04 4.63 6.43
N VAL A 160 -21.06 3.34 6.06
CA VAL A 160 -20.16 2.34 6.61
C VAL A 160 -18.97 2.21 5.66
N TRP A 161 -17.75 2.43 6.15
CA TRP A 161 -16.52 2.04 5.45
C TRP A 161 -15.99 0.75 6.05
N ARG A 162 -15.82 -0.26 5.19
CA ARG A 162 -15.29 -1.57 5.57
C ARG A 162 -13.85 -1.73 5.09
N PRO A 163 -12.98 -2.38 5.89
CA PRO A 163 -11.67 -2.80 5.40
C PRO A 163 -11.82 -3.58 4.10
N ALA A 164 -11.09 -3.14 3.08
CA ALA A 164 -11.11 -3.67 1.73
C ALA A 164 -9.77 -4.36 1.42
N ARG A 165 -9.86 -5.54 0.83
CA ARG A 165 -8.70 -6.32 0.40
C ARG A 165 -7.92 -5.58 -0.70
N LEU A 166 -6.64 -5.89 -0.90
CA LEU A 166 -5.77 -5.23 -1.89
C LEU A 166 -6.27 -5.26 -3.34
N ASP A 167 -7.18 -6.16 -3.67
CA ASP A 167 -7.82 -6.31 -4.99
C ASP A 167 -9.04 -5.39 -5.17
N ALA A 168 -9.47 -4.72 -4.11
CA ALA A 168 -10.58 -3.78 -4.13
C ALA A 168 -10.22 -2.49 -4.88
N VAL A 169 -10.80 -2.34 -6.07
CA VAL A 169 -10.65 -1.13 -6.89
C VAL A 169 -11.38 0.04 -6.22
N GLY A 170 -10.71 1.19 -6.13
CA GLY A 170 -11.31 2.43 -5.60
C GLY A 170 -11.30 2.53 -4.07
N ALA A 171 -10.58 1.66 -3.37
CA ALA A 171 -10.46 1.72 -1.92
C ALA A 171 -9.74 3.00 -1.45
N GLY A 172 -10.37 3.74 -0.55
CA GLY A 172 -9.74 4.81 0.21
C GLY A 172 -8.71 4.25 1.19
N GLN A 173 -7.72 5.06 1.58
CA GLN A 173 -6.62 4.60 2.44
C GLN A 173 -6.82 5.13 3.86
N LEU A 174 -7.25 4.27 4.78
CA LEU A 174 -7.34 4.60 6.20
C LEU A 174 -6.25 3.88 6.99
N ARG A 175 -5.80 4.48 8.09
CA ARG A 175 -4.80 3.87 8.97
C ARG A 175 -5.52 3.22 10.13
N ALA A 176 -5.15 1.99 10.48
CA ALA A 176 -5.80 1.22 11.52
C ALA A 176 -4.76 0.52 12.42
N PRO A 177 -5.14 0.15 13.66
CA PRO A 177 -4.29 -0.65 14.52
C PRO A 177 -4.05 -2.05 13.95
N TYR A 178 -2.94 -2.66 14.35
CA TYR A 178 -2.48 -3.98 13.91
C TYR A 178 -1.75 -4.71 15.04
N PRO A 179 -1.65 -6.04 15.02
CA PRO A 179 -0.92 -6.79 16.05
C PRO A 179 0.53 -6.28 16.23
N GLY A 180 0.89 -5.87 17.44
CA GLY A 180 2.19 -5.26 17.76
C GLY A 180 2.26 -3.75 17.52
N TYR A 181 1.14 -3.05 17.31
CA TYR A 181 1.14 -1.61 17.07
C TYR A 181 1.51 -0.82 18.33
N LEU A 182 1.05 -1.24 19.50
CA LEU A 182 1.40 -0.63 20.79
C LEU A 182 2.92 -0.62 21.01
N ASP A 183 3.56 -1.77 20.86
CA ASP A 183 5.01 -1.89 21.04
C ASP A 183 5.77 -1.07 19.99
N ALA A 184 5.28 -1.04 18.74
CA ALA A 184 5.84 -0.19 17.69
C ALA A 184 5.70 1.32 17.98
N LEU A 185 4.63 1.74 18.67
CA LEU A 185 4.43 3.13 19.11
C LEU A 185 5.39 3.49 20.24
N ASP A 186 5.58 2.60 21.22
CA ASP A 186 6.56 2.81 22.30
C ASP A 186 7.98 2.94 21.72
N ASP A 187 8.35 2.00 20.84
CA ASP A 187 9.62 1.99 20.12
C ASP A 187 9.87 3.29 19.32
N ALA A 188 8.83 3.78 18.64
CA ALA A 188 8.90 5.05 17.91
C ALA A 188 9.07 6.24 18.86
N PHE A 189 8.36 6.24 19.98
CA PHE A 189 8.47 7.29 21.00
C PHE A 189 9.87 7.37 21.60
N GLU A 190 10.46 6.24 21.97
CA GLU A 190 11.84 6.16 22.49
C GLU A 190 12.88 6.68 21.49
N ARG A 191 12.63 6.51 20.18
CA ARG A 191 13.48 7.06 19.11
C ARG A 191 13.19 8.52 18.77
N GLY A 192 12.22 9.17 19.43
CA GLY A 192 11.76 10.52 19.10
C GLY A 192 11.07 10.62 17.74
N GLU A 193 10.59 9.50 17.21
CA GLU A 193 9.85 9.41 15.96
C GLU A 193 8.36 9.74 16.20
N ARG A 194 7.68 10.14 15.13
CA ARG A 194 6.23 10.39 15.18
C ARG A 194 5.48 9.07 15.04
N ALA A 195 4.31 8.96 15.66
CA ALA A 195 3.42 7.80 15.54
C ALA A 195 3.01 7.44 14.10
N ASP A 196 3.11 8.39 13.16
CA ASP A 196 2.83 8.14 11.73
C ASP A 196 3.94 7.35 11.02
N ALA A 197 5.14 7.25 11.60
CA ALA A 197 6.25 6.46 11.07
C ALA A 197 5.95 4.96 11.09
N VAL A 198 5.22 4.51 12.11
CA VAL A 198 4.86 3.09 12.33
C VAL A 198 3.41 2.77 11.98
N ALA A 199 2.58 3.76 11.65
CA ALA A 199 1.19 3.52 11.25
C ALA A 199 1.09 2.77 9.91
N ARG A 200 0.23 1.75 9.84
CA ARG A 200 -0.10 1.01 8.60
C ARG A 200 -1.38 1.52 7.97
N SER A 201 -1.46 1.47 6.65
CA SER A 201 -2.67 1.86 5.90
C SER A 201 -3.37 0.63 5.35
N TYR A 202 -4.68 0.72 5.26
CA TYR A 202 -5.61 -0.32 4.93
C TYR A 202 -6.53 0.25 3.86
N GLY A 203 -6.85 -0.54 2.84
CA GLY A 203 -7.90 -0.18 1.91
C GLY A 203 -9.24 -0.16 2.65
N TYR A 204 -10.10 0.80 2.34
CA TYR A 204 -11.46 0.87 2.84
C TYR A 204 -12.42 1.21 1.70
N LEU A 205 -13.55 0.52 1.64
CA LEU A 205 -14.62 0.80 0.69
C LEU A 205 -15.90 1.20 1.43
N PRO A 206 -16.66 2.19 0.91
CA PRO A 206 -18.01 2.42 1.39
C PRO A 206 -18.88 1.21 1.05
N ASP A 207 -19.64 0.74 2.03
CA ASP A 207 -20.71 -0.25 1.89
C ASP A 207 -21.84 0.38 1.06
N THR A 208 -21.71 0.32 -0.26
CA THR A 208 -22.75 0.78 -1.18
C THR A 208 -23.69 -0.40 -1.42
N PRO A 209 -25.02 -0.26 -1.29
CA PRO A 209 -25.94 -1.30 -1.71
C PRO A 209 -25.65 -1.65 -3.19
N ALA A 210 -25.58 -2.94 -3.51
CA ALA A 210 -25.12 -3.48 -4.80
C ALA A 210 -25.87 -2.97 -6.05
N ALA A 211 -26.90 -2.13 -5.90
CA ALA A 211 -27.70 -1.56 -6.97
C ALA A 211 -27.09 -0.30 -7.63
N GLU A 212 -26.09 0.35 -7.01
CA GLU A 212 -25.49 1.60 -7.54
C GLU A 212 -23.97 1.55 -7.62
N ALA A 213 -23.39 0.36 -7.83
CA ALA A 213 -22.03 0.27 -8.32
C ALA A 213 -22.00 0.70 -9.80
N ALA A 214 -22.06 2.01 -10.05
CA ALA A 214 -21.63 2.55 -11.34
C ALA A 214 -20.22 2.00 -11.63
N PRO A 215 -19.96 1.41 -12.81
CA PRO A 215 -18.67 0.79 -13.09
C PRO A 215 -17.57 1.84 -12.96
N ALA A 216 -16.66 1.60 -12.00
CA ALA A 216 -15.51 2.46 -11.76
C ALA A 216 -14.63 2.59 -13.02
N GLY A 217 -14.83 3.70 -13.74
CA GLY A 217 -13.98 4.21 -14.82
C GLY A 217 -14.09 3.44 -16.14
N ALA A 218 -15.06 3.81 -16.96
CA ALA A 218 -15.30 3.29 -18.31
C ALA A 218 -14.26 3.74 -19.37
N GLY A 219 -12.96 3.78 -19.07
CA GLY A 219 -11.98 4.29 -20.05
C GLY A 219 -10.52 3.87 -19.92
N ALA A 220 -10.17 2.96 -18.99
CA ALA A 220 -8.80 2.48 -18.89
C ALA A 220 -8.70 0.98 -19.20
N VAL A 221 -7.85 0.64 -20.17
CA VAL A 221 -7.69 -0.73 -20.67
C VAL A 221 -6.75 -1.52 -19.76
N GLY A 222 -7.12 -2.75 -19.40
CA GLY A 222 -6.28 -3.67 -18.62
C GLY A 222 -5.36 -4.52 -19.52
N GLY A 223 -4.40 -5.23 -18.93
CA GLY A 223 -3.57 -6.22 -19.63
C GLY A 223 -3.71 -7.63 -19.07
N GLY A 224 -2.72 -8.50 -19.37
CA GLY A 224 -2.74 -9.91 -18.96
C GLY A 224 -2.67 -10.18 -17.46
N PHE A 225 -2.26 -9.19 -16.65
CA PHE A 225 -2.26 -9.28 -15.19
C PHE A 225 -3.22 -8.26 -14.60
N ARG A 226 -4.05 -8.71 -13.66
CA ARG A 226 -5.06 -7.86 -13.02
C ARG A 226 -4.64 -7.36 -11.64
N GLN A 227 -3.92 -8.17 -10.89
CA GLN A 227 -3.60 -7.88 -9.48
C GLN A 227 -2.24 -8.43 -9.07
N MET A 228 -1.73 -7.93 -7.95
CA MET A 228 -0.49 -8.37 -7.33
C MET A 228 -0.77 -8.75 -5.88
N LEU A 229 -0.52 -10.00 -5.51
CA LEU A 229 -0.47 -10.40 -4.10
C LEU A 229 0.93 -10.05 -3.58
N VAL A 230 1.03 -8.98 -2.80
CA VAL A 230 2.31 -8.49 -2.29
C VAL A 230 2.77 -9.33 -1.11
N LEU A 231 4.05 -9.67 -1.13
CA LEU A 231 4.74 -10.41 -0.09
C LEU A 231 5.85 -9.54 0.47
N ALA A 232 5.74 -9.16 1.74
CA ALA A 232 6.67 -8.28 2.43
C ALA A 232 7.54 -9.08 3.41
N PRO A 233 8.83 -8.73 3.56
CA PRO A 233 9.67 -9.35 4.56
C PRO A 233 9.38 -8.77 5.95
N ARG A 234 9.66 -9.55 7.00
CA ARG A 234 9.55 -9.05 8.38
C ARG A 234 10.47 -7.83 8.61
N PRO A 235 10.06 -6.85 9.44
CA PRO A 235 10.93 -5.75 9.83
C PRO A 235 12.29 -6.26 10.35
N GLY A 236 13.37 -5.54 10.04
CA GLY A 236 14.74 -5.89 10.48
C GLY A 236 15.44 -6.99 9.69
N THR A 237 14.82 -7.54 8.63
CA THR A 237 15.49 -8.51 7.76
C THR A 237 16.37 -7.84 6.68
N HIS A 238 17.47 -8.50 6.33
CA HIS A 238 18.34 -8.07 5.24
C HIS A 238 17.62 -8.16 3.89
N ARG A 239 17.67 -7.08 3.11
CA ARG A 239 17.04 -6.99 1.79
C ARG A 239 18.02 -7.39 0.68
N PRO A 240 17.67 -8.35 -0.19
CA PRO A 240 18.53 -8.73 -1.30
C PRO A 240 18.78 -7.56 -2.27
N GLU A 241 19.98 -7.50 -2.82
CA GLU A 241 20.31 -6.59 -3.92
C GLU A 241 19.43 -6.85 -5.15
N GLY A 242 19.13 -5.79 -5.92
CA GLY A 242 18.31 -5.91 -7.13
C GLY A 242 18.88 -6.89 -8.16
N SER A 243 20.21 -7.04 -8.21
CA SER A 243 20.89 -8.02 -9.06
C SER A 243 20.49 -9.48 -8.77
N GLN A 244 19.97 -9.76 -7.57
CA GLN A 244 19.48 -11.08 -7.15
C GLN A 244 18.02 -11.34 -7.55
N LEU A 245 17.36 -10.44 -8.28
CA LEU A 245 15.96 -10.55 -8.71
C LEU A 245 15.59 -11.97 -9.18
N LEU A 246 16.31 -12.51 -10.16
CA LEU A 246 15.97 -13.82 -10.72
C LEU A 246 16.18 -14.97 -9.73
N ARG A 247 17.14 -14.85 -8.80
CA ARG A 247 17.33 -15.86 -7.74
C ARG A 247 16.15 -15.84 -6.78
N VAL A 248 15.72 -14.64 -6.38
CA VAL A 248 14.57 -14.43 -5.50
C VAL A 248 13.29 -14.94 -6.16
N THR A 249 13.01 -14.60 -7.41
CA THR A 249 11.76 -15.00 -8.07
C THR A 249 11.71 -16.49 -8.41
N GLN A 250 12.85 -17.13 -8.68
CA GLN A 250 12.94 -18.58 -8.78
C GLN A 250 12.73 -19.28 -7.44
N ALA A 251 13.33 -18.76 -6.35
CA ALA A 251 13.10 -19.29 -5.00
C ALA A 251 11.64 -19.12 -4.57
N LEU A 252 11.02 -17.99 -4.92
CA LEU A 252 9.59 -17.74 -4.69
C LEU A 252 8.73 -18.74 -5.45
N ARG A 253 9.01 -18.95 -6.74
CA ARG A 253 8.34 -19.98 -7.54
C ARG A 253 8.48 -21.36 -6.89
N GLY A 254 9.70 -21.74 -6.49
CA GLY A 254 9.95 -23.01 -5.81
C GLY A 254 9.14 -23.16 -4.51
N ALA A 255 9.11 -22.13 -3.67
CA ALA A 255 8.38 -22.14 -2.41
C ALA A 255 6.85 -22.22 -2.59
N VAL A 256 6.32 -21.56 -3.64
CA VAL A 256 4.91 -21.69 -4.01
C VAL A 256 4.62 -23.10 -4.51
N LEU A 257 5.39 -23.60 -5.47
CA LEU A 257 5.19 -24.94 -6.04
C LEU A 257 5.32 -26.06 -5.01
N SER A 258 6.20 -25.93 -4.00
CA SER A 258 6.36 -26.94 -2.96
C SER A 258 5.16 -27.05 -2.01
N ARG A 259 4.24 -26.08 -2.04
CA ARG A 259 2.99 -26.08 -1.26
C ARG A 259 1.77 -26.48 -2.08
N LEU A 260 1.97 -26.80 -3.35
CA LEU A 260 0.90 -27.20 -4.24
C LEU A 260 0.69 -28.71 -4.15
N ASP A 261 -0.56 -29.11 -3.95
CA ASP A 261 -0.99 -30.50 -4.04
C ASP A 261 -1.14 -30.96 -5.50
N GLN A 262 -1.45 -32.24 -5.73
CA GLN A 262 -1.61 -32.80 -7.08
C GLN A 262 -2.74 -32.11 -7.89
N ASP A 263 -3.74 -31.54 -7.22
CA ASP A 263 -4.87 -30.83 -7.82
C ASP A 263 -4.57 -29.34 -8.14
N ALA A 264 -3.30 -28.96 -8.21
CA ALA A 264 -2.92 -27.57 -8.42
C ALA A 264 -3.35 -27.03 -9.78
N ALA A 265 -3.99 -25.86 -9.77
CA ALA A 265 -4.45 -25.22 -10.99
C ALA A 265 -3.29 -25.01 -11.99
N PRO A 266 -3.46 -25.37 -13.28
CA PRO A 266 -2.39 -25.25 -14.29
C PRO A 266 -1.82 -23.83 -14.43
N GLN A 267 -2.66 -22.81 -14.25
CA GLN A 267 -2.24 -21.40 -14.24
C GLN A 267 -1.33 -21.03 -13.06
N ILE A 268 -1.32 -21.80 -11.97
CA ILE A 268 -0.39 -21.61 -10.84
C ILE A 268 0.90 -22.39 -11.07
N SER A 269 0.80 -23.64 -11.55
CA SER A 269 1.97 -24.49 -11.78
C SER A 269 2.83 -24.05 -12.99
N GLY A 270 2.24 -23.23 -13.88
CA GLY A 270 2.88 -22.72 -15.10
C GLY A 270 2.64 -23.60 -16.33
N HIS A 271 1.64 -24.48 -16.27
CA HIS A 271 1.18 -25.33 -17.38
C HIS A 271 -0.19 -24.88 -17.91
N ALA A 272 -0.43 -23.56 -17.92
CA ALA A 272 -1.65 -22.99 -18.48
C ALA A 272 -1.80 -23.38 -19.97
N GLY A 273 -3.04 -23.47 -20.45
CA GLY A 273 -3.32 -23.79 -21.85
C GLY A 273 -2.75 -22.74 -22.81
N ASP A 274 -2.67 -23.08 -24.09
CA ASP A 274 -2.18 -22.15 -25.11
C ASP A 274 -2.99 -20.83 -25.10
N GLY A 275 -2.28 -19.71 -24.99
CA GLY A 275 -2.88 -18.38 -24.93
C GLY A 275 -3.35 -17.92 -23.54
N GLN A 276 -3.36 -18.80 -22.52
CA GLN A 276 -3.71 -18.43 -21.15
C GLN A 276 -2.52 -17.81 -20.40
N PHE A 277 -2.81 -16.80 -19.59
CA PHE A 277 -1.82 -16.23 -18.68
C PHE A 277 -1.67 -17.14 -17.45
N HIS A 278 -0.47 -17.17 -16.88
CA HIS A 278 -0.16 -17.91 -15.66
C HIS A 278 0.49 -17.00 -14.62
N LEU A 279 0.58 -17.49 -13.39
CA LEU A 279 1.11 -16.74 -12.26
C LEU A 279 2.53 -16.22 -12.53
N GLY A 280 2.71 -14.91 -12.38
CA GLY A 280 4.03 -14.29 -12.39
C GLY A 280 4.63 -14.22 -10.98
N PHE A 281 5.94 -14.35 -10.90
CA PHE A 281 6.74 -14.24 -9.68
C PHE A 281 7.66 -13.03 -9.82
N TRP A 282 7.34 -11.94 -9.13
CA TRP A 282 8.01 -10.66 -9.32
C TRP A 282 8.75 -10.23 -8.05
N GLY A 283 9.94 -9.65 -8.22
CA GLY A 283 10.59 -8.90 -7.14
C GLY A 283 10.22 -7.42 -7.26
N LEU A 284 10.05 -6.75 -6.12
CA LEU A 284 9.64 -5.35 -6.06
C LEU A 284 10.84 -4.47 -5.66
N PRO A 285 11.55 -3.85 -6.63
CA PRO A 285 12.72 -3.03 -6.33
C PRO A 285 12.36 -1.65 -5.77
N ASP A 286 13.26 -1.11 -4.97
CA ASP A 286 13.25 0.28 -4.49
C ASP A 286 13.63 1.25 -5.62
N VAL A 287 12.63 1.86 -6.27
CA VAL A 287 12.82 2.64 -7.52
C VAL A 287 12.03 3.95 -7.55
N GLY A 288 12.43 4.88 -8.41
CA GLY A 288 11.62 6.03 -8.83
C GLY A 288 11.45 7.14 -7.78
N HIS A 289 12.45 7.32 -6.93
CA HIS A 289 12.61 8.48 -6.05
C HIS A 289 14.09 8.84 -5.89
N ALA A 290 14.38 10.03 -5.37
CA ALA A 290 15.74 10.60 -5.32
C ALA A 290 16.78 9.70 -4.63
N HIS A 291 16.36 8.94 -3.61
CA HIS A 291 17.24 8.05 -2.84
C HIS A 291 17.02 6.56 -3.12
N ALA A 292 16.40 6.22 -4.26
CA ALA A 292 16.13 4.84 -4.64
C ALA A 292 17.45 4.09 -4.88
N ARG A 293 17.61 2.93 -4.23
CA ARG A 293 18.85 2.14 -4.28
C ARG A 293 18.75 0.85 -5.11
N GLY A 294 17.54 0.42 -5.46
CA GLY A 294 17.32 -0.74 -6.30
C GLY A 294 17.41 -2.10 -5.61
N HIS A 295 17.63 -2.17 -4.29
CA HIS A 295 17.45 -3.40 -3.52
C HIS A 295 15.98 -3.84 -3.54
N LEU A 296 15.72 -5.13 -3.36
CA LEU A 296 14.37 -5.67 -3.34
C LEU A 296 13.71 -5.41 -1.99
N LEU A 297 12.57 -4.74 -2.03
CA LEU A 297 11.77 -4.42 -0.84
C LEU A 297 10.89 -5.59 -0.41
N GLY A 298 10.51 -6.43 -1.38
CA GLY A 298 9.65 -7.59 -1.21
C GLY A 298 9.47 -8.29 -2.55
N ALA A 299 8.44 -9.12 -2.64
CA ALA A 299 8.06 -9.81 -3.85
C ALA A 299 6.55 -9.70 -4.08
N ALA A 300 6.08 -10.17 -5.24
CA ALA A 300 4.66 -10.28 -5.53
C ALA A 300 4.36 -11.49 -6.40
N LEU A 301 3.17 -12.06 -6.20
CA LEU A 301 2.55 -12.97 -7.14
C LEU A 301 1.64 -12.15 -8.08
N ALA A 302 2.02 -12.06 -9.34
CA ALA A 302 1.23 -11.39 -10.36
C ALA A 302 0.15 -12.31 -10.88
N VAL A 303 -1.09 -11.99 -10.55
CA VAL A 303 -2.24 -12.82 -10.83
C VAL A 303 -2.79 -12.48 -12.21
N PRO A 304 -2.94 -13.48 -13.09
CA PRO A 304 -3.59 -13.34 -14.38
C PRO A 304 -4.99 -12.71 -14.29
N ALA A 305 -5.37 -11.94 -15.30
CA ALA A 305 -6.71 -11.37 -15.38
C ALA A 305 -7.81 -12.43 -15.59
N ASP A 306 -7.44 -13.56 -16.18
CA ASP A 306 -8.25 -14.75 -16.48
C ASP A 306 -8.01 -15.89 -15.46
N LEU A 307 -7.50 -15.59 -14.26
CA LEU A 307 -7.29 -16.63 -13.24
C LEU A 307 -8.64 -17.14 -12.70
N GLU A 308 -8.84 -18.46 -12.77
CA GLU A 308 -10.06 -19.10 -12.26
C GLU A 308 -10.29 -18.87 -10.75
N PRO A 309 -11.54 -18.68 -10.29
CA PRO A 309 -11.84 -18.43 -8.87
C PRO A 309 -11.30 -19.50 -7.91
N ALA A 310 -11.32 -20.77 -8.32
CA ALA A 310 -10.77 -21.88 -7.53
C ALA A 310 -9.24 -21.77 -7.35
N ALA A 311 -8.54 -21.36 -8.42
CA ALA A 311 -7.10 -21.12 -8.38
C ALA A 311 -6.77 -19.90 -7.50
N LEU A 312 -7.57 -18.84 -7.56
CA LEU A 312 -7.42 -17.69 -6.68
C LEU A 312 -7.60 -18.05 -5.20
N ALA A 313 -8.61 -18.87 -4.88
CA ALA A 313 -8.81 -19.37 -3.52
C ALA A 313 -7.62 -20.24 -3.04
N GLN A 314 -7.04 -21.05 -3.92
CA GLN A 314 -5.82 -21.82 -3.63
C GLN A 314 -4.63 -20.90 -3.33
N LEU A 315 -4.43 -19.84 -4.12
CA LEU A 315 -3.39 -18.84 -3.86
C LEU A 315 -3.57 -18.19 -2.49
N HIS A 316 -4.79 -17.76 -2.16
CA HIS A 316 -5.06 -17.14 -0.86
C HIS A 316 -4.74 -18.05 0.32
N ARG A 317 -5.10 -19.34 0.26
CA ARG A 317 -4.72 -20.32 1.29
C ARG A 317 -3.20 -20.49 1.38
N LEU A 318 -2.52 -20.62 0.26
CA LEU A 318 -1.07 -20.81 0.21
C LEU A 318 -0.31 -19.62 0.82
N THR A 319 -0.81 -18.41 0.57
CA THR A 319 -0.24 -17.15 1.06
C THR A 319 -0.66 -16.80 2.48
N ALA A 320 -1.54 -17.57 3.13
CA ALA A 320 -1.93 -17.33 4.51
C ALA A 320 -0.77 -17.55 5.49
N GLU A 321 0.17 -18.45 5.13
CA GLU A 321 1.36 -18.75 5.92
C GLU A 321 2.62 -18.11 5.31
N PRO A 322 3.58 -17.63 6.12
CA PRO A 322 4.83 -17.04 5.64
C PRO A 322 5.58 -17.96 4.66
N LEU A 323 6.00 -17.45 3.50
CA LEU A 323 6.78 -18.15 2.49
C LEU A 323 8.28 -18.04 2.78
N ARG A 324 8.94 -19.18 2.95
CA ARG A 324 10.37 -19.26 3.22
C ARG A 324 11.16 -19.53 1.93
N LEU A 325 11.85 -18.50 1.41
CA LEU A 325 12.63 -18.59 0.17
C LEU A 325 14.07 -19.01 0.49
N VAL A 326 14.48 -20.18 0.02
CA VAL A 326 15.86 -20.68 0.15
C VAL A 326 16.67 -20.30 -1.09
N MET A 327 17.68 -19.45 -0.93
CA MET A 327 18.45 -18.85 -2.03
C MET A 327 19.90 -19.34 -2.10
N GLY A 328 20.19 -20.53 -1.54
CA GLY A 328 21.54 -21.08 -1.46
C GLY A 328 22.49 -20.14 -0.71
N ARG A 329 23.56 -19.70 -1.38
CA ARG A 329 24.52 -18.70 -0.83
C ARG A 329 23.89 -17.33 -0.52
N GLY A 330 22.70 -17.04 -1.06
CA GLY A 330 21.93 -15.84 -0.73
C GLY A 330 21.19 -15.92 0.62
N GLY A 331 21.28 -17.05 1.32
CA GLY A 331 20.60 -17.25 2.59
C GLY A 331 19.12 -17.57 2.44
N VAL A 332 18.37 -17.26 3.50
CA VAL A 332 16.93 -17.47 3.59
C VAL A 332 16.24 -16.12 3.68
N TRP A 333 15.17 -15.95 2.92
CA TRP A 333 14.34 -14.75 2.98
C TRP A 333 12.89 -15.15 3.22
N GLU A 334 12.36 -14.77 4.38
CA GLU A 334 10.99 -15.08 4.76
C GLU A 334 10.09 -13.91 4.37
N LEU A 335 9.02 -14.21 3.63
CA LEU A 335 8.07 -13.24 3.11
C LEU A 335 6.67 -13.61 3.56
N GLU A 336 5.95 -12.63 4.11
CA GLU A 336 4.57 -12.79 4.53
C GLU A 336 3.68 -12.09 3.52
N HIS A 337 2.52 -12.70 3.22
CA HIS A 337 1.52 -11.98 2.46
C HIS A 337 1.07 -10.78 3.26
N GLU A 338 1.23 -9.62 2.65
CA GLU A 338 0.78 -8.37 3.22
C GLU A 338 -0.53 -8.03 2.52
N PRO A 339 -1.71 -8.33 3.11
CA PRO A 339 -3.00 -8.03 2.52
C PRO A 339 -3.38 -6.53 2.61
N TRP A 340 -2.47 -5.69 3.11
CA TRP A 340 -2.73 -4.28 3.40
C TRP A 340 -1.57 -3.38 2.95
N PRO A 341 -1.84 -2.14 2.51
CA PRO A 341 -0.82 -1.18 2.10
C PRO A 341 0.30 -0.96 3.15
N SER A 342 1.52 -1.36 2.80
CA SER A 342 2.69 -1.21 3.67
C SER A 342 3.57 -0.02 3.30
N SER A 343 4.41 0.40 4.26
CA SER A 343 5.57 1.25 3.99
C SER A 343 6.77 0.32 3.78
N PRO A 344 7.56 0.47 2.69
CA PRO A 344 7.57 1.57 1.72
C PRO A 344 6.56 1.44 0.56
N ARG A 345 6.28 2.58 -0.10
CA ARG A 345 5.28 2.73 -1.20
C ARG A 345 5.39 1.68 -2.31
N ARG A 346 6.58 1.15 -2.62
CA ARG A 346 6.77 0.13 -3.67
C ARG A 346 6.27 -1.27 -3.29
N LEU A 347 5.82 -1.47 -2.05
CA LEU A 347 5.06 -2.64 -1.62
C LEU A 347 3.53 -2.42 -1.76
N VAL A 348 3.10 -1.29 -2.30
CA VAL A 348 1.68 -0.99 -2.54
C VAL A 348 1.38 -1.24 -4.03
N PRO A 349 0.41 -2.11 -4.41
CA PRO A 349 0.12 -2.45 -5.81
C PRO A 349 -0.15 -1.23 -6.70
N GLU A 350 -0.79 -0.19 -6.18
CA GLU A 350 -1.10 1.05 -6.89
C GLU A 350 0.16 1.79 -7.36
N ALA A 351 1.30 1.58 -6.71
CA ALA A 351 2.59 2.09 -7.16
C ALA A 351 3.09 1.42 -8.45
N TRP A 352 2.47 0.31 -8.85
CA TRP A 352 2.74 -0.48 -10.05
C TRP A 352 1.55 -0.50 -11.01
N SER A 353 0.31 -0.33 -10.54
CA SER A 353 -0.89 -0.41 -11.38
C SER A 353 -1.45 0.94 -11.84
N ALA A 354 -1.02 2.04 -11.23
CA ALA A 354 -1.60 3.38 -11.41
C ALA A 354 -3.06 3.52 -10.93
N GLY A 355 -3.56 2.57 -10.13
CA GLY A 355 -4.91 2.59 -9.57
C GLY A 355 -6.02 2.56 -10.62
N ALA A 356 -7.23 2.98 -10.25
CA ALA A 356 -8.40 2.93 -11.13
C ALA A 356 -8.32 3.89 -12.34
N ALA A 357 -7.57 4.99 -12.22
CA ALA A 357 -7.42 5.94 -13.32
C ALA A 357 -6.52 5.39 -14.45
N GLY A 358 -5.61 4.46 -14.12
CA GLY A 358 -4.56 4.03 -15.04
C GLY A 358 -3.51 5.11 -15.30
N SER A 359 -2.56 4.82 -16.18
CA SER A 359 -1.55 5.78 -16.66
C SER A 359 -1.31 5.58 -18.15
N ARG A 360 -1.03 6.68 -18.87
CA ARG A 360 -0.53 6.61 -20.24
C ARG A 360 0.97 6.36 -20.28
N TRP A 361 1.70 6.86 -19.29
CA TRP A 361 3.17 6.86 -19.25
C TRP A 361 3.72 5.84 -18.27
N TRP A 362 4.70 5.07 -18.75
CA TRP A 362 5.29 3.96 -18.03
C TRP A 362 6.78 3.86 -18.31
N VAL A 363 7.56 3.50 -17.29
CA VAL A 363 9.01 3.31 -17.41
C VAL A 363 9.45 2.02 -16.73
N SER A 364 10.38 1.30 -17.34
CA SER A 364 10.78 -0.03 -16.87
C SER A 364 11.65 0.04 -15.61
N ALA A 365 11.15 -0.56 -14.51
CA ALA A 365 11.85 -0.70 -13.24
C ALA A 365 12.84 -1.88 -13.22
N THR A 366 12.55 -2.91 -14.02
CA THR A 366 13.47 -4.02 -14.31
C THR A 366 13.69 -4.12 -15.82
N PRO A 367 14.83 -4.64 -16.29
CA PRO A 367 15.15 -4.60 -17.70
C PRO A 367 14.27 -5.59 -18.48
N VAL A 368 13.79 -5.16 -19.65
CA VAL A 368 12.98 -5.96 -20.57
C VAL A 368 13.89 -6.90 -21.34
N MET A 369 13.68 -8.21 -21.16
CA MET A 369 14.31 -9.24 -21.99
C MET A 369 13.50 -9.42 -23.27
N LEU A 370 14.07 -9.07 -24.42
CA LEU A 370 13.37 -9.17 -25.71
C LEU A 370 12.93 -10.63 -25.99
N ASP A 371 11.75 -10.80 -26.59
CA ASP A 371 11.23 -12.14 -26.92
C ASP A 371 11.99 -12.86 -28.03
N ARG A 372 12.68 -12.09 -28.87
CA ARG A 372 13.42 -12.56 -30.04
C ARG A 372 14.80 -11.88 -30.06
N HIS A 373 15.77 -12.49 -30.74
CA HIS A 373 17.05 -11.82 -30.96
C HIS A 373 16.87 -10.70 -31.98
N PRO A 374 17.29 -9.47 -31.68
CA PRO A 374 17.25 -8.38 -32.66
C PRO A 374 18.27 -8.67 -33.77
N ARG A 375 17.93 -8.28 -35.00
CA ARG A 375 18.94 -8.22 -36.07
C ARG A 375 19.94 -7.09 -35.75
N PRO A 376 21.21 -7.19 -36.19
CA PRO A 376 22.17 -6.10 -36.03
C PRO A 376 21.62 -4.77 -36.57
N ASN A 377 21.92 -3.66 -35.89
CA ASN A 377 21.56 -2.28 -36.28
C ASN A 377 20.06 -2.00 -36.51
N ARG A 378 19.16 -2.85 -36.01
CA ARG A 378 17.71 -2.60 -36.03
C ARG A 378 17.27 -1.90 -34.75
N ASP A 379 16.33 -0.98 -34.93
CA ASP A 379 15.54 -0.43 -33.83
C ASP A 379 14.79 -1.56 -33.10
N VAL A 380 14.91 -1.57 -31.78
CA VAL A 380 14.32 -2.56 -30.88
C VAL A 380 12.98 -2.09 -30.31
N ALA A 381 12.59 -0.83 -30.51
CA ALA A 381 11.31 -0.29 -30.06
C ALA A 381 10.09 -1.09 -30.57
N PRO A 382 10.02 -1.51 -31.86
CA PRO A 382 8.93 -2.37 -32.32
C PRO A 382 8.85 -3.70 -31.59
N MET A 383 9.99 -4.26 -31.18
CA MET A 383 10.02 -5.54 -30.44
C MET A 383 9.48 -5.41 -29.02
N VAL A 384 9.63 -4.24 -28.39
CA VAL A 384 9.00 -3.93 -27.09
C VAL A 384 7.49 -3.80 -27.27
N ALA A 385 7.04 -3.08 -28.29
CA ALA A 385 5.62 -2.93 -28.61
C ALA A 385 4.95 -4.31 -28.86
N ASP A 386 5.57 -5.16 -29.67
CA ASP A 386 5.09 -6.53 -29.92
C ASP A 386 5.07 -7.38 -28.63
N SER A 387 5.96 -7.09 -27.68
CA SER A 387 6.01 -7.80 -26.40
C SER A 387 4.87 -7.39 -25.47
N LEU A 388 4.51 -6.10 -25.48
CA LEU A 388 3.36 -5.57 -24.73
C LEU A 388 2.05 -6.11 -25.28
N GLU A 389 1.87 -6.15 -26.61
CA GLU A 389 0.67 -6.74 -27.24
C GLU A 389 0.51 -8.22 -26.88
N ARG A 390 1.60 -9.01 -26.96
CA ARG A 390 1.59 -10.41 -26.52
C ARG A 390 1.34 -10.59 -25.02
N ALA A 391 1.60 -9.55 -24.22
CA ALA A 391 1.29 -9.55 -22.80
C ALA A 391 -0.13 -9.02 -22.50
N GLY A 392 -0.94 -8.78 -23.54
CA GLY A 392 -2.34 -8.37 -23.43
C GLY A 392 -2.56 -6.87 -23.31
N TYR A 393 -1.52 -6.03 -23.46
CA TYR A 393 -1.67 -4.58 -23.41
C TYR A 393 -1.94 -4.00 -24.80
N PRO A 394 -2.58 -2.81 -24.90
CA PRO A 394 -2.65 -2.07 -26.16
C PRO A 394 -1.27 -1.82 -26.74
N ARG A 395 -1.17 -1.66 -28.06
CA ARG A 395 0.08 -1.23 -28.68
C ARG A 395 0.43 0.20 -28.22
N PRO A 396 1.64 0.46 -27.70
CA PRO A 396 2.05 1.81 -27.32
C PRO A 396 2.19 2.70 -28.56
N VAL A 397 1.84 3.98 -28.42
CA VAL A 397 2.02 5.00 -29.47
C VAL A 397 3.44 5.55 -29.51
N GLN A 398 4.18 5.42 -28.41
CA GLN A 398 5.58 5.82 -28.31
C GLN A 398 6.36 4.80 -27.48
N VAL A 399 7.57 4.48 -27.94
CA VAL A 399 8.52 3.61 -27.23
C VAL A 399 9.91 4.21 -27.37
N GLU A 400 10.48 4.66 -26.25
CA GLU A 400 11.88 5.05 -26.11
C GLU A 400 12.62 3.88 -25.49
N THR A 401 13.81 3.52 -26.01
CA THR A 401 14.60 2.40 -25.49
C THR A 401 16.01 2.83 -25.10
N SER A 402 16.55 2.19 -24.06
CA SER A 402 17.91 2.46 -23.57
C SER A 402 18.58 1.17 -23.14
N THR A 403 19.92 1.12 -23.22
CA THR A 403 20.69 0.01 -22.62
C THR A 403 20.93 0.20 -21.12
N ALA A 404 20.70 1.41 -20.59
CA ALA A 404 20.85 1.76 -19.19
C ALA A 404 19.48 2.05 -18.54
N PRO A 405 19.36 1.92 -17.21
CA PRO A 405 18.15 2.30 -16.50
C PRO A 405 17.75 3.76 -16.74
N MET A 406 16.46 3.99 -16.97
CA MET A 406 15.88 5.33 -17.19
C MET A 406 15.15 5.87 -15.95
N LEU A 407 15.18 5.10 -14.85
CA LEU A 407 14.49 5.37 -13.60
C LEU A 407 15.49 5.23 -12.43
N PRO A 408 15.53 6.17 -11.48
CA PRO A 408 16.39 6.04 -10.29
C PRO A 408 16.17 4.72 -9.55
N GLY A 409 17.25 4.04 -9.21
CA GLY A 409 17.24 2.73 -8.53
C GLY A 409 16.82 1.54 -9.42
N ALA A 410 16.41 1.74 -10.69
CA ALA A 410 16.00 0.62 -11.53
C ALA A 410 17.17 -0.34 -11.79
N LEU A 411 16.84 -1.63 -11.83
CA LEU A 411 17.82 -2.69 -12.00
C LEU A 411 18.44 -2.62 -13.40
N HIS A 412 19.76 -2.45 -13.51
CA HIS A 412 20.44 -2.51 -14.80
C HIS A 412 20.43 -3.92 -15.39
N ARG A 413 20.97 -4.91 -14.67
CA ARG A 413 21.03 -6.32 -15.12
C ARG A 413 20.98 -7.30 -13.94
N PRO A 414 20.30 -8.45 -14.07
CA PRO A 414 20.44 -9.56 -13.12
C PRO A 414 21.86 -10.11 -13.09
N ALA A 415 22.24 -10.69 -11.95
CA ALA A 415 23.53 -11.36 -11.79
C ALA A 415 23.65 -12.54 -12.78
N PRO A 416 24.77 -12.69 -13.52
CA PRO A 416 24.92 -13.70 -14.59
C PRO A 416 24.62 -15.15 -14.17
N GLY A 417 24.89 -15.51 -12.91
CA GLY A 417 24.64 -16.85 -12.36
C GLY A 417 23.21 -17.09 -11.88
N THR A 418 22.28 -16.17 -12.13
CA THR A 418 20.89 -16.26 -11.64
C THR A 418 19.87 -16.53 -12.75
N TYR A 419 20.29 -16.60 -14.01
CA TYR A 419 19.37 -16.92 -15.11
C TYR A 419 18.88 -18.37 -15.02
N PRO A 420 17.60 -18.64 -15.32
CA PRO A 420 17.09 -20.01 -15.35
C PRO A 420 17.91 -20.89 -16.30
N PRO A 421 18.17 -22.16 -15.94
CA PRO A 421 18.82 -23.09 -16.84
C PRO A 421 17.97 -23.30 -18.10
N ASN A 422 18.60 -23.57 -19.24
CA ASN A 422 17.95 -23.88 -20.52
C ASN A 422 17.05 -22.77 -21.09
N ARG A 423 17.17 -21.52 -20.63
CA ARG A 423 16.51 -20.36 -21.24
C ARG A 423 17.49 -19.52 -22.07
N PRO A 424 17.17 -19.18 -23.33
CA PRO A 424 18.04 -18.35 -24.15
C PRO A 424 18.17 -16.95 -23.55
N ARG A 425 19.42 -16.49 -23.43
CA ARG A 425 19.75 -15.15 -22.94
C ARG A 425 19.70 -14.18 -24.12
N ARG A 426 18.69 -13.32 -24.16
CA ARG A 426 18.46 -12.35 -25.24
C ARG A 426 18.96 -10.96 -24.81
N LYS A 427 18.80 -9.98 -25.68
CA LYS A 427 19.18 -8.59 -25.38
C LYS A 427 18.26 -8.04 -24.28
N LEU A 428 18.87 -7.44 -23.26
CA LEU A 428 18.20 -6.67 -22.21
C LEU A 428 18.22 -5.19 -22.57
N ILE A 429 17.09 -4.52 -22.40
CA ILE A 429 16.94 -3.07 -22.57
C ILE A 429 16.01 -2.51 -21.50
N HIS A 430 16.10 -1.22 -21.25
CA HIS A 430 15.06 -0.44 -20.59
C HIS A 430 14.18 0.24 -21.63
N ALA A 431 12.95 0.53 -21.25
CA ALA A 431 12.03 1.27 -22.09
C ALA A 431 11.19 2.26 -21.28
N ARG A 432 10.88 3.39 -21.91
CA ARG A 432 9.79 4.29 -21.54
C ARG A 432 8.74 4.22 -22.64
N ILE A 433 7.49 4.05 -22.25
CA ILE A 433 6.39 3.83 -23.19
C ILE A 433 5.22 4.76 -22.90
N CYS A 434 4.51 5.12 -23.96
CA CYS A 434 3.25 5.86 -23.89
C CYS A 434 2.15 5.09 -24.61
N PHE A 435 1.00 4.94 -23.96
CA PHE A 435 -0.21 4.37 -24.56
C PHE A 435 -1.16 5.47 -25.06
N ALA A 436 -1.95 5.15 -26.09
CA ALA A 436 -2.98 6.06 -26.60
C ALA A 436 -3.99 6.43 -25.51
N GLU A 437 -4.42 5.44 -24.74
CA GLU A 437 -5.37 5.58 -23.63
C GLU A 437 -4.70 5.19 -22.30
N PRO A 438 -5.21 5.64 -21.15
CA PRO A 438 -4.72 5.20 -19.85
C PRO A 438 -4.81 3.67 -19.73
N VAL A 439 -3.69 3.03 -19.40
CA VAL A 439 -3.64 1.58 -19.12
C VAL A 439 -3.63 1.36 -17.62
N ARG A 440 -4.40 0.38 -17.14
CA ARG A 440 -4.31 -0.12 -15.76
C ARG A 440 -3.24 -1.21 -15.72
N GLY A 441 -2.23 -0.99 -14.89
CA GLY A 441 -1.18 -1.99 -14.66
C GLY A 441 -1.59 -3.05 -13.64
N PRO A 442 -0.65 -3.87 -13.18
CA PRO A 442 0.79 -3.76 -13.42
C PRO A 442 1.20 -4.07 -14.86
N VAL A 443 2.06 -3.26 -15.46
CA VAL A 443 2.54 -3.48 -16.85
C VAL A 443 3.83 -4.29 -16.84
N ALA A 444 3.88 -5.39 -17.60
CA ALA A 444 5.06 -6.23 -17.74
C ALA A 444 5.23 -6.77 -19.16
N ALA A 445 6.46 -6.79 -19.67
CA ALA A 445 6.79 -7.25 -21.02
C ALA A 445 8.09 -8.06 -21.08
N GLY A 446 8.23 -8.86 -22.13
CA GLY A 446 9.43 -9.63 -22.43
C GLY A 446 9.33 -11.12 -22.08
N SER A 447 10.37 -11.87 -22.45
CA SER A 447 10.37 -13.34 -22.38
C SER A 447 10.53 -13.90 -20.97
N LEU A 448 10.93 -13.07 -20.02
CA LEU A 448 11.06 -13.43 -18.60
C LEU A 448 10.15 -12.56 -17.71
N ARG A 449 9.05 -12.04 -18.28
CA ARG A 449 8.04 -11.25 -17.54
C ARG A 449 7.47 -11.99 -16.34
N TYR A 450 7.26 -13.30 -16.45
CA TYR A 450 6.77 -14.13 -15.34
C TYR A 450 7.80 -14.33 -14.21
N LEU A 451 9.06 -13.92 -14.39
CA LEU A 451 10.09 -13.91 -13.35
C LEU A 451 10.49 -12.49 -12.93
N GLY A 452 9.70 -11.48 -13.31
CA GLY A 452 9.87 -10.09 -12.88
C GLY A 452 10.81 -9.25 -13.74
N LEU A 453 11.29 -9.76 -14.89
CA LEU A 453 11.99 -8.91 -15.88
C LEU A 453 11.01 -8.16 -16.77
N GLY A 454 11.34 -6.92 -17.08
CA GLY A 454 10.49 -6.02 -17.87
C GLY A 454 9.23 -5.59 -17.14
N LEU A 455 9.30 -5.41 -15.81
CA LEU A 455 8.26 -4.80 -14.99
C LEU A 455 8.34 -3.27 -15.13
N PHE A 456 7.21 -2.61 -15.32
CA PHE A 456 7.09 -1.16 -15.47
C PHE A 456 6.37 -0.54 -14.26
N THR A 457 6.66 0.74 -14.02
CA THR A 457 5.96 1.58 -13.03
C THR A 457 5.42 2.83 -13.73
N PRO A 458 4.27 3.38 -13.31
CA PRO A 458 3.73 4.60 -13.91
C PRO A 458 4.68 5.78 -13.67
N GLU A 459 4.87 6.59 -14.70
CA GLU A 459 5.66 7.82 -14.66
C GLU A 459 4.71 9.01 -14.67
N HIS A 460 4.73 9.84 -13.63
CA HIS A 460 4.04 11.13 -13.68
C HIS A 460 4.98 12.13 -14.34
N MET A 461 4.73 12.45 -15.62
CA MET A 461 5.38 13.62 -16.20
C MET A 461 4.96 14.84 -15.38
N ARG A 462 5.94 15.57 -14.85
CA ARG A 462 5.71 16.95 -14.47
C ARG A 462 5.48 17.67 -15.80
N GLU A 463 4.33 18.33 -15.95
CA GLU A 463 4.25 19.40 -16.92
C GLU A 463 5.32 20.41 -16.52
N GLU A 464 6.45 20.38 -17.22
CA GLU A 464 7.36 21.51 -17.24
C GLU A 464 6.55 22.63 -17.88
N GLY A 465 5.94 23.46 -17.02
CA GLY A 465 5.34 24.71 -17.45
C GLY A 465 6.41 25.55 -18.16
N PRO A 466 5.99 26.32 -19.17
CA PRO A 466 6.90 27.10 -20.03
C PRO A 466 7.82 28.04 -19.24
#